data_AF-A0A835FG32-F1
#
_entry.id   AF-A0A835FG32-F1
#
_cell.length_a   1.000
_cell.length_b   1.000
_cell.length_c   1.000
_cell.angle_alpha   90.00
_cell.angle_beta   90.00
_cell.angle_gamma   90.00
#
_symmetry.space_group_name_H-M   'P 1'
#
loop_
_entity.id
_entity.type
_entity.pdbx_description
1 polymer ?
#
loop_
_entity_poly.entity_id
_entity_poly.type
_entity_poly.pdbx_seq_one_letter_code
_entity_poly.pdbx_strand_id
1 'polypeptide(L)'
;MGEIGTDDRGLAVAKDEEGLAGVVTGDDEETSPIEEVRLTVPSTDDPSLPVWTFRMWTIGLVSCAVMSFLNQFFTYRTEPLIVTQITVQVASLPVGHFMARVLPRTRYRIPAMLGGGEWSLNPGPFNMKEHVLISIFANAGFAFGGGNAYAVGIIDIIRAFYHRSISFFTAWLLVITTQVLGYGWAGLMRKYVVEPAHMWWPSTLVQVSLFR
;
A
#
# COMPACT_ATOMS: atom_id res chain seq x y z
N MET A 1 51.83 1.00 30.12
CA MET A 1 52.54 -0.30 29.99
C MET A 1 51.84 -1.26 30.93
N GLY A 2 50.82 -1.98 30.45
CA GLY A 2 50.04 -2.94 31.21
C GLY A 2 49.78 -4.15 30.32
N GLU A 3 50.21 -5.31 30.78
CA GLU A 3 50.45 -6.52 29.99
C GLU A 3 49.16 -7.22 29.53
N ILE A 4 49.16 -7.66 28.28
CA ILE A 4 48.10 -8.48 27.68
C ILE A 4 48.49 -9.94 27.93
N GLY A 5 47.85 -10.59 28.90
CA GLY A 5 48.00 -12.03 29.12
C GLY A 5 47.16 -12.80 28.11
N THR A 6 47.80 -13.65 27.31
CA THR A 6 47.15 -14.57 26.36
C THR A 6 47.10 -15.99 26.93
N ASP A 7 45.92 -16.61 26.92
CA ASP A 7 45.74 -18.07 27.06
C ASP A 7 46.11 -18.79 25.74
N ASP A 8 46.48 -20.07 25.81
CA ASP A 8 47.06 -20.94 24.76
C ASP A 8 46.14 -21.18 23.53
N ARG A 9 45.05 -20.42 23.41
CA ARG A 9 44.12 -20.44 22.27
C ARG A 9 43.80 -19.06 21.67
N GLY A 10 44.47 -17.99 22.10
CA GLY A 10 44.54 -16.72 21.35
C GLY A 10 43.22 -15.96 21.14
N LEU A 11 42.22 -16.11 22.02
CA LEU A 11 40.96 -15.38 21.93
C LEU A 11 40.76 -14.45 23.16
N ALA A 12 40.41 -13.20 22.89
CA ALA A 12 40.11 -12.22 23.93
C ALA A 12 38.74 -12.51 24.57
N VAL A 13 38.72 -12.73 25.88
CA VAL A 13 37.50 -12.87 26.67
C VAL A 13 37.07 -11.47 27.13
N ALA A 14 35.99 -10.95 26.56
CA ALA A 14 35.27 -9.82 27.15
C ALA A 14 34.49 -10.32 28.36
N LYS A 15 34.65 -9.62 29.48
CA LYS A 15 34.12 -9.94 30.80
C LYS A 15 32.61 -9.69 30.82
N ASP A 16 31.86 -10.66 31.34
CA ASP A 16 30.44 -10.58 31.57
C ASP A 16 30.08 -9.39 32.49
N GLU A 17 29.24 -8.48 32.00
CA GLU A 17 28.48 -7.54 32.84
C GLU A 17 27.03 -8.03 32.92
N GLU A 18 26.77 -8.88 33.91
CA GLU A 18 25.43 -9.08 34.46
C GLU A 18 25.02 -7.79 35.19
N GLY A 19 23.94 -7.15 34.74
CA GLY A 19 23.41 -6.01 35.48
C GLY A 19 22.34 -5.17 34.82
N LEU A 20 21.30 -5.77 34.23
CA LEU A 20 19.98 -5.13 34.10
C LEU A 20 18.93 -6.16 33.67
N ALA A 21 18.47 -6.94 34.64
CA ALA A 21 17.14 -7.57 34.59
C ALA A 21 16.09 -6.45 34.67
N GLY A 22 15.95 -5.69 33.59
CA GLY A 22 14.84 -4.78 33.35
C GLY A 22 13.70 -5.58 32.75
N VAL A 23 12.64 -5.74 33.53
CA VAL A 23 11.27 -6.14 33.15
C VAL A 23 11.09 -6.34 31.64
N VAL A 24 11.10 -7.59 31.19
CA VAL A 24 10.53 -7.94 29.88
C VAL A 24 9.01 -7.78 30.03
N THR A 25 8.53 -6.55 29.86
CA THR A 25 7.12 -6.29 29.54
C THR A 25 6.87 -6.89 28.16
N GLY A 26 5.67 -7.41 27.91
CA GLY A 26 5.29 -8.06 26.64
C GLY A 26 5.28 -7.16 25.38
N ASP A 27 6.08 -6.08 25.36
CA ASP A 27 6.24 -5.15 24.24
C ASP A 27 7.29 -5.61 23.22
N ASP A 28 8.20 -6.53 23.59
CA ASP A 28 9.28 -6.99 22.69
C ASP A 28 8.78 -7.99 21.62
N GLU A 29 7.65 -8.67 21.84
CA GLU A 29 7.06 -9.58 20.85
C GLU A 29 6.24 -8.86 19.76
N GLU A 30 5.71 -7.66 20.05
CA GLU A 30 4.96 -6.85 19.08
C GLU A 30 5.88 -5.90 18.27
N THR A 31 7.16 -5.83 18.63
CA THR A 31 8.10 -4.90 18.00
C THR A 31 8.82 -5.55 16.82
N SER A 32 8.75 -4.91 15.65
CA SER A 32 9.45 -5.40 14.45
C SER A 32 10.97 -5.53 14.70
N PRO A 33 11.62 -6.63 14.25
CA PRO A 33 13.06 -6.83 14.41
C PRO A 33 13.91 -5.83 13.61
N ILE A 34 13.30 -5.07 12.70
CA ILE A 34 13.97 -4.12 11.80
C ILE A 34 13.78 -2.71 12.34
N GLU A 35 14.88 -2.01 12.58
CA GLU A 35 14.87 -0.67 13.19
C GLU A 35 14.13 0.36 12.32
N GLU A 36 14.33 0.32 11.00
CA GLU A 36 13.69 1.24 10.05
C GLU A 36 12.16 1.09 10.07
N VAL A 37 11.65 -0.14 10.22
CA VAL A 37 10.21 -0.39 10.34
C VAL A 37 9.69 0.18 11.66
N ARG A 38 10.41 -0.05 12.76
CA ARG A 38 10.04 0.45 14.10
C ARG A 38 10.00 1.98 14.18
N LEU A 39 10.87 2.66 13.45
CA LEU A 39 10.90 4.13 13.41
C LEU A 39 9.82 4.74 12.51
N THR A 40 9.33 3.98 11.52
CA THR A 40 8.40 4.49 10.50
C THR A 40 6.95 4.08 10.72
N VAL A 41 6.71 2.93 11.36
CA VAL A 41 5.37 2.37 11.57
C VAL A 41 4.99 2.44 13.05
N PRO A 42 3.85 3.04 13.42
CA PRO A 42 3.35 2.99 14.79
C PRO A 42 3.01 1.55 15.20
N SER A 43 3.42 1.12 16.39
CA SER A 43 3.08 -0.21 16.93
C SER A 43 1.62 -0.34 17.39
N THR A 44 0.93 0.78 17.61
CA THR A 44 -0.44 0.82 18.12
C THR A 44 -1.46 1.06 17.01
N ASP A 45 -2.56 0.30 16.99
CA ASP A 45 -3.72 0.53 16.11
C ASP A 45 -4.99 0.89 16.91
N ASP A 46 -5.86 1.72 16.34
CA ASP A 46 -7.21 2.00 16.86
C ASP A 46 -8.27 1.32 15.96
N PRO A 47 -8.88 0.21 16.41
CA PRO A 47 -9.89 -0.52 15.63
C PRO A 47 -11.21 0.23 15.41
N SER A 48 -11.46 1.31 16.15
CA SER A 48 -12.74 2.05 16.10
C SER A 48 -12.85 3.00 14.91
N LEU A 49 -11.72 3.31 14.26
CA LEU A 49 -11.68 4.27 13.15
C LEU A 49 -12.40 3.73 11.91
N PRO A 50 -13.30 4.52 11.29
CA PRO A 50 -13.99 4.10 10.07
C PRO A 50 -13.04 4.00 8.88
N VAL A 51 -13.17 2.90 8.15
CA VAL A 51 -12.28 2.52 7.04
C VAL A 51 -13.02 2.55 5.69
N TRP A 52 -14.26 2.06 5.67
CA TRP A 52 -15.08 1.90 4.47
C TRP A 52 -16.03 3.08 4.24
N THR A 53 -15.48 4.26 4.00
CA THR A 53 -16.28 5.48 3.81
C THR A 53 -16.50 5.82 2.35
N PHE A 54 -17.53 6.61 2.06
CA PHE A 54 -17.79 7.10 0.71
C PHE A 54 -16.64 7.94 0.15
N ARG A 55 -16.00 8.77 0.99
CA ARG A 55 -14.84 9.58 0.57
C ARG A 55 -13.64 8.71 0.16
N MET A 56 -13.37 7.62 0.89
CA MET A 56 -12.28 6.70 0.54
C MET A 56 -12.55 6.07 -0.83
N TRP A 57 -13.77 5.56 -1.06
CA TRP A 57 -14.13 4.93 -2.33
C TRP A 57 -14.09 5.91 -3.50
N THR A 58 -14.65 7.10 -3.33
CA THR A 58 -14.69 8.10 -4.41
C THR A 58 -13.30 8.59 -4.78
N ILE A 59 -12.50 9.02 -3.80
CA ILE A 59 -11.13 9.47 -4.07
C ILE A 59 -10.27 8.30 -4.59
N GLY A 60 -10.39 7.12 -3.97
CA GLY A 60 -9.67 5.91 -4.37
C GLY A 60 -9.95 5.50 -5.82
N LEU A 61 -11.21 5.30 -6.19
CA LEU A 61 -11.59 4.89 -7.55
C LEU A 61 -11.23 5.94 -8.61
N VAL A 62 -11.48 7.23 -8.33
CA VAL A 62 -11.11 8.30 -9.26
C VAL A 62 -9.58 8.35 -9.43
N SER A 63 -8.83 8.23 -8.33
CA SER A 63 -7.37 8.26 -8.39
C SER A 63 -6.82 7.06 -9.16
N CYS A 64 -7.36 5.85 -8.96
CA CYS A 64 -6.99 4.65 -9.70
C CYS A 64 -7.24 4.81 -11.22
N ALA A 65 -8.43 5.31 -11.59
CA ALA A 65 -8.78 5.53 -13.00
C ALA A 65 -7.89 6.58 -13.67
N VAL A 66 -7.66 7.72 -13.00
CA VAL A 66 -6.78 8.79 -13.50
C VAL A 66 -5.35 8.29 -13.63
N MET A 67 -4.84 7.58 -12.64
CA MET A 67 -3.48 7.03 -12.63
C MET A 67 -3.27 6.04 -13.78
N SER A 68 -4.22 5.12 -13.98
CA SER A 68 -4.15 4.13 -15.06
C SER A 68 -4.19 4.79 -16.43
N PHE A 69 -5.06 5.79 -16.61
CA PHE A 69 -5.13 6.56 -17.86
C PHE A 69 -3.83 7.31 -18.14
N LEU A 70 -3.32 8.08 -17.17
CA LEU A 70 -2.11 8.89 -17.36
C LEU A 70 -0.91 8.00 -17.68
N ASN A 71 -0.68 6.94 -16.91
CA ASN A 71 0.46 6.05 -17.16
C ASN A 71 0.33 5.35 -18.52
N GLN A 72 -0.85 4.84 -18.87
CA GLN A 72 -1.07 4.22 -20.19
C GLN A 72 -0.89 5.22 -21.35
N PHE A 73 -1.32 6.47 -21.17
CA PHE A 73 -1.16 7.52 -22.16
C PHE A 73 0.31 7.90 -22.37
N PHE A 74 1.08 8.04 -21.29
CA PHE A 74 2.49 8.41 -21.37
C PHE A 74 3.37 7.27 -21.89
N THR A 75 2.98 6.01 -21.73
CA THR A 75 3.72 4.86 -22.30
C THR A 75 3.90 4.96 -23.82
N TYR A 76 2.97 5.58 -24.55
CA TYR A 76 3.09 5.74 -26.01
C TYR A 76 3.94 6.94 -26.44
N ARG A 77 4.50 7.71 -25.49
CA ARG A 77 5.38 8.84 -25.80
C ARG A 77 6.82 8.36 -25.96
N THR A 78 7.58 9.08 -26.80
CA THR A 78 9.01 8.82 -27.02
C THR A 78 9.83 8.93 -25.74
N GLU A 79 9.46 9.87 -24.85
CA GLU A 79 9.98 9.99 -23.50
C GLU A 79 8.81 9.78 -22.52
N PRO A 80 8.61 8.56 -22.00
CA PRO A 80 7.47 8.23 -21.16
C PRO A 80 7.63 8.81 -19.75
N LEU A 81 6.65 9.58 -19.31
CA LEU A 81 6.55 10.07 -17.93
C LEU A 81 5.81 9.04 -17.08
N ILE A 82 6.44 8.62 -15.98
CA ILE A 82 5.85 7.70 -15.01
C ILE A 82 5.27 8.50 -13.84
N VAL A 83 3.95 8.45 -13.68
CA VAL A 83 3.26 9.07 -12.55
C VAL A 83 3.13 8.05 -11.43
N THR A 84 3.83 8.29 -10.33
CA THR A 84 3.83 7.38 -9.18
C THR A 84 2.69 7.68 -8.22
N GLN A 85 2.34 6.68 -7.39
CA GLN A 85 1.29 6.81 -6.36
C GLN A 85 1.51 7.93 -5.34
N ILE A 86 2.75 8.40 -5.15
CA ILE A 86 3.08 9.49 -4.21
C ILE A 86 2.30 10.75 -4.56
N THR A 87 2.06 11.01 -5.85
CA THR A 87 1.26 12.15 -6.32
C THR A 87 -0.15 12.13 -5.73
N VAL A 88 -0.80 10.95 -5.71
CA VAL A 88 -2.12 10.78 -5.09
C VAL A 88 -2.03 10.81 -3.58
N GLN A 89 -0.98 10.23 -3.00
CA GLN A 89 -0.78 10.27 -1.55
C GLN A 89 -0.72 11.72 -1.05
N VAL A 90 0.02 12.60 -1.72
CA VAL A 90 0.07 14.03 -1.36
C VAL A 90 -1.24 14.75 -1.67
N ALA A 91 -1.85 14.51 -2.84
CA ALA A 91 -3.08 15.19 -3.25
C ALA A 91 -4.32 14.79 -2.45
N SER A 92 -4.38 13.54 -1.99
CA SER A 92 -5.53 13.01 -1.25
C SER A 92 -5.67 13.59 0.15
N LEU A 93 -4.60 14.11 0.76
CA LEU A 93 -4.65 14.73 2.07
C LEU A 93 -5.52 16.02 2.09
N PRO A 94 -5.23 17.07 1.29
CA PRO A 94 -6.06 18.27 1.25
C PRO A 94 -7.48 17.97 0.73
N VAL A 95 -7.62 17.07 -0.25
CA VAL A 95 -8.93 16.67 -0.81
C VAL A 95 -9.77 15.93 0.23
N GLY A 96 -9.17 15.00 0.98
CA GLY A 96 -9.82 14.26 2.05
C GLY A 96 -10.31 15.17 3.17
N HIS A 97 -9.48 16.12 3.61
CA HIS A 97 -9.87 17.13 4.58
C HIS A 97 -10.95 18.09 4.05
N PHE A 98 -10.90 18.44 2.77
CA PHE A 98 -11.93 19.26 2.13
C PHE A 98 -13.27 18.52 2.09
N MET A 99 -13.29 17.28 1.63
CA MET A 99 -14.49 16.45 1.61
C MET A 99 -15.03 16.17 3.02
N ALA A 100 -14.17 16.01 4.02
CA ALA A 100 -14.60 15.87 5.42
C ALA A 100 -15.29 17.13 5.98
N ARG A 101 -15.01 18.33 5.43
CA ARG A 101 -15.70 19.57 5.81
C ARG A 101 -16.98 19.83 5.01
N VAL A 102 -16.99 19.45 3.73
CA VAL A 102 -18.10 19.74 2.82
C VAL A 102 -19.19 18.68 2.87
N LEU A 103 -18.86 17.39 3.09
CA LEU A 103 -19.87 16.34 3.07
C LEU A 103 -20.81 16.43 4.29
N PRO A 104 -22.13 16.27 4.05
CA PRO A 104 -23.11 16.28 5.12
C PRO A 104 -22.89 15.10 6.07
N ARG A 105 -22.91 15.39 7.38
CA ARG A 105 -22.86 14.40 8.48
C ARG A 105 -24.20 13.69 8.70
N THR A 106 -25.17 13.93 7.84
CA THR A 106 -26.52 13.36 7.95
C THR A 106 -26.43 11.85 8.00
N ARG A 107 -27.11 11.24 8.97
CA ARG A 107 -27.29 9.80 9.08
C ARG A 107 -28.54 9.42 8.29
N TYR A 108 -28.34 8.65 7.23
CA TYR A 108 -29.40 8.07 6.43
C TYR A 108 -29.73 6.69 7.00
N ARG A 109 -31.00 6.46 7.33
CA ARG A 109 -31.48 5.11 7.65
C ARG A 109 -31.67 4.34 6.35
N ILE A 110 -30.94 3.25 6.20
CA ILE A 110 -31.08 2.36 5.05
C ILE A 110 -32.46 1.69 5.16
N PRO A 111 -33.24 1.58 4.06
CA PRO A 111 -34.50 0.84 4.05
C PRO A 111 -34.30 -0.60 4.56
N ALA A 112 -35.27 -1.13 5.31
CA ALA A 112 -35.17 -2.45 5.96
C ALA A 112 -34.80 -3.61 5.01
N MET A 113 -35.08 -3.47 3.70
CA MET A 113 -34.72 -4.45 2.66
C MET A 113 -33.21 -4.58 2.41
N LEU A 114 -32.40 -3.58 2.79
CA LEU A 114 -30.94 -3.53 2.59
C LEU A 114 -30.15 -3.62 3.91
N GLY A 115 -30.79 -4.08 5.00
CA GLY A 115 -30.11 -4.35 6.27
C GLY A 115 -30.32 -3.33 7.39
N GLY A 116 -31.19 -2.32 7.21
CA GLY A 116 -31.73 -1.49 8.30
C GLY A 116 -30.73 -0.63 9.10
N GLY A 117 -29.47 -0.55 8.68
CA GLY A 117 -28.42 0.20 9.37
C GLY A 117 -28.52 1.72 9.20
N GLU A 118 -27.87 2.47 10.10
CA GLU A 118 -27.60 3.89 9.90
C GLU A 118 -26.32 4.06 9.07
N TRP A 119 -26.42 4.70 7.90
CA TRP A 119 -25.29 5.01 7.04
C TRP A 119 -25.06 6.52 6.99
N SER A 120 -23.82 6.96 7.18
CA SER A 120 -23.45 8.37 7.02
C SER A 120 -22.44 8.52 5.89
N LEU A 121 -22.66 9.55 5.06
CA LEU A 121 -21.72 10.00 4.04
C LEU A 121 -20.42 10.55 4.65
N ASN A 122 -20.47 11.05 5.89
CA ASN A 122 -19.34 11.62 6.61
C ASN A 122 -19.33 11.14 8.07
N PRO A 123 -18.83 9.92 8.33
CA PRO A 123 -18.87 9.33 9.68
C PRO A 123 -17.90 9.97 10.68
N GLY A 124 -16.93 10.78 10.21
CA GLY A 124 -15.92 11.39 11.07
C GLY A 124 -14.87 12.18 10.30
N PRO A 125 -13.86 12.75 10.98
CA PRO A 125 -12.73 13.40 10.32
C PRO A 125 -11.98 12.45 9.38
N PHE A 126 -11.17 13.01 8.47
CA PHE A 126 -10.33 12.21 7.58
C PHE A 126 -9.26 11.49 8.40
N ASN A 127 -9.20 10.16 8.26
CA ASN A 127 -8.34 9.30 9.06
C ASN A 127 -7.19 8.72 8.25
N MET A 128 -6.10 8.35 8.93
CA MET A 128 -4.94 7.70 8.31
C MET A 128 -5.32 6.41 7.55
N LYS A 129 -6.22 5.59 8.10
CA LYS A 129 -6.68 4.34 7.44
C LYS A 129 -7.30 4.58 6.06
N GLU A 130 -8.06 5.66 5.92
CA GLU A 130 -8.69 6.02 4.64
C GLU A 130 -7.65 6.54 3.66
N HIS A 131 -6.69 7.31 4.14
CA HIS A 131 -5.57 7.82 3.34
C HIS A 131 -4.68 6.68 2.82
N VAL A 132 -4.37 5.71 3.67
CA VAL A 132 -3.62 4.51 3.29
C VAL A 132 -4.39 3.73 2.22
N LEU A 133 -5.70 3.53 2.39
CA LEU A 133 -6.51 2.81 1.40
C LEU A 133 -6.61 3.52 0.06
N ILE A 134 -6.82 4.84 0.05
CA ILE A 134 -6.77 5.64 -1.17
C ILE A 134 -5.43 5.44 -1.89
N SER A 135 -4.32 5.38 -1.14
CA SER A 135 -2.99 5.17 -1.71
C SER A 135 -2.83 3.75 -2.28
N ILE A 136 -3.44 2.73 -1.67
CA ILE A 136 -3.49 1.37 -2.23
C ILE A 136 -4.29 1.35 -3.54
N PHE A 137 -5.41 2.07 -3.65
CA PHE A 137 -6.13 2.23 -4.92
C PHE A 137 -5.26 2.90 -5.99
N ALA A 138 -4.54 3.96 -5.62
CA ALA A 138 -3.60 4.62 -6.51
C ALA A 138 -2.46 3.70 -6.95
N ASN A 139 -1.95 2.87 -6.05
CA ASN A 139 -0.96 1.84 -6.36
C ASN A 139 -1.50 0.88 -7.42
N ALA A 140 -2.72 0.38 -7.24
CA ALA A 140 -3.33 -0.54 -8.19
C ALA A 140 -3.51 0.08 -9.58
N GLY A 141 -3.81 1.38 -9.66
CA GLY A 141 -3.87 2.13 -10.92
C GLY A 141 -2.52 2.32 -11.61
N PHE A 142 -1.41 2.16 -10.89
CA PHE A 142 -0.04 2.29 -11.37
C PHE A 142 0.71 0.93 -11.52
N ALA A 143 0.22 -0.15 -10.91
CA ALA A 143 1.04 -1.35 -10.66
C ALA A 143 0.81 -2.52 -11.64
N PHE A 144 1.81 -2.77 -12.48
CA PHE A 144 2.67 -3.98 -12.58
C PHE A 144 3.92 -3.59 -13.40
N GLY A 145 5.07 -3.32 -12.76
CA GLY A 145 6.34 -3.07 -13.46
C GLY A 145 6.66 -1.61 -13.86
N GLY A 146 6.01 -0.61 -13.27
CA GLY A 146 6.33 0.81 -13.51
C GLY A 146 5.43 1.53 -14.52
N GLY A 147 4.14 1.17 -14.60
CA GLY A 147 3.21 1.87 -15.48
C GLY A 147 1.94 1.09 -15.78
N ASN A 148 1.84 0.57 -16.99
CA ASN A 148 0.60 0.04 -17.56
C ASN A 148 0.44 -1.48 -17.42
N ALA A 149 -0.79 -1.97 -17.63
CA ALA A 149 -1.06 -3.40 -17.63
C ALA A 149 -0.32 -4.08 -18.79
N TYR A 150 0.61 -4.99 -18.46
CA TYR A 150 1.48 -5.65 -19.44
C TYR A 150 0.73 -6.26 -20.64
N ALA A 151 -0.46 -6.83 -20.40
CA ALA A 151 -1.31 -7.42 -21.43
C ALA A 151 -1.74 -6.42 -22.52
N VAL A 152 -1.77 -5.11 -22.23
CA VAL A 152 -2.02 -4.07 -23.24
C VAL A 152 -0.93 -4.06 -24.29
N GLY A 153 0.34 -4.26 -23.91
CA GLY A 153 1.44 -4.37 -24.86
C GLY A 153 1.29 -5.55 -25.82
N ILE A 154 0.72 -6.67 -25.38
CA ILE A 154 0.41 -7.82 -26.25
C ILE A 154 -0.63 -7.42 -27.30
N ILE A 155 -1.67 -6.69 -26.89
CA ILE A 155 -2.72 -6.21 -27.80
C ILE A 155 -2.13 -5.24 -28.82
N ASP A 156 -1.25 -4.33 -28.38
CA ASP A 156 -0.58 -3.37 -29.23
C ASP A 156 0.30 -4.06 -30.26
N ILE A 157 1.07 -5.08 -29.88
CA ILE A 157 1.90 -5.85 -30.81
C ILE A 157 1.04 -6.53 -31.88
N ILE A 158 -0.08 -7.14 -31.50
CA ILE A 158 -0.96 -7.83 -32.46
C ILE A 158 -1.57 -6.85 -33.48
N ARG A 159 -1.93 -5.65 -33.03
CA ARG A 159 -2.51 -4.61 -33.90
C ARG A 159 -1.45 -3.91 -34.76
N ALA A 160 -0.33 -3.51 -34.16
CA ALA A 160 0.68 -2.67 -34.80
C ALA A 160 1.68 -3.47 -35.67
N PHE A 161 2.14 -4.64 -35.21
CA PHE A 161 3.14 -5.44 -35.92
C PHE A 161 2.53 -6.55 -36.78
N TYR A 162 1.51 -7.25 -36.27
CA TYR A 162 0.89 -8.37 -36.99
C TYR A 162 -0.32 -7.98 -37.83
N HIS A 163 -0.73 -6.71 -37.78
CA HIS A 163 -1.88 -6.15 -38.52
C HIS A 163 -3.17 -6.98 -38.38
N ARG A 164 -3.39 -7.63 -37.23
CA ARG A 164 -4.59 -8.41 -36.95
C ARG A 164 -5.54 -7.64 -36.05
N SER A 165 -6.83 -7.72 -36.36
CA SER A 165 -7.89 -7.17 -35.52
C SER A 165 -8.25 -8.15 -34.40
N ILE A 166 -8.16 -7.69 -33.17
CA ILE A 166 -8.71 -8.38 -31.99
C ILE A 166 -9.97 -7.64 -31.54
N SER A 167 -11.02 -8.41 -31.22
CA SER A 167 -12.27 -7.90 -30.66
C SER A 167 -12.04 -7.26 -29.29
N PHE A 168 -12.79 -6.22 -28.96
CA PHE A 168 -12.67 -5.53 -27.67
C PHE A 168 -12.84 -6.52 -26.49
N PHE A 169 -13.82 -7.40 -26.55
CA PHE A 169 -14.09 -8.37 -25.48
C PHE A 169 -12.95 -9.36 -25.29
N THR A 170 -12.34 -9.84 -26.37
CA THR A 170 -11.16 -10.74 -26.28
C THR A 170 -9.97 -10.03 -25.65
N ALA A 171 -9.70 -8.78 -26.06
CA ALA A 171 -8.65 -7.96 -25.48
C ALA A 171 -8.90 -7.68 -23.99
N TRP A 172 -10.13 -7.31 -23.64
CA TRP A 172 -10.53 -7.03 -22.27
C TRP A 172 -10.44 -8.25 -21.36
N LEU A 173 -10.87 -9.43 -21.84
CA LEU A 173 -10.71 -10.69 -21.12
C LEU A 173 -9.23 -11.06 -20.92
N LEU A 174 -8.39 -10.85 -21.92
CA LEU A 174 -6.95 -11.06 -21.82
C LEU A 174 -6.34 -10.17 -20.72
N VAL A 175 -6.69 -8.88 -20.71
CA VAL A 175 -6.20 -7.95 -19.69
C VAL A 175 -6.71 -8.35 -18.31
N ILE A 176 -8.00 -8.61 -18.14
CA ILE A 176 -8.56 -8.96 -16.82
C ILE A 176 -7.97 -10.26 -16.27
N THR A 177 -7.85 -11.30 -17.08
CA THR A 177 -7.33 -12.59 -16.61
C THR A 177 -5.90 -12.47 -16.11
N THR A 178 -5.05 -11.69 -16.78
CA THR A 178 -3.67 -11.43 -16.32
C THR A 178 -3.62 -10.62 -15.02
N GLN A 179 -4.46 -9.59 -14.87
CA GLN A 179 -4.55 -8.81 -13.63
C GLN A 179 -5.07 -9.64 -12.45
N VAL A 180 -6.13 -10.43 -12.66
CA VAL A 180 -6.73 -11.29 -11.63
C VAL A 180 -5.76 -12.38 -11.20
N LEU A 181 -5.02 -12.99 -12.14
CA LEU A 181 -3.99 -13.97 -11.82
C LEU A 181 -2.89 -13.34 -10.96
N GLY A 182 -2.40 -12.15 -11.34
CA GLY A 182 -1.36 -11.44 -10.61
C GLY A 182 -1.76 -11.13 -9.17
N TYR A 183 -2.91 -10.47 -8.96
CA TYR A 183 -3.40 -10.16 -7.62
C TYR A 183 -3.80 -11.42 -6.82
N GLY A 184 -4.33 -12.45 -7.50
CA GLY A 184 -4.64 -13.73 -6.87
C GLY A 184 -3.39 -14.42 -6.30
N TRP A 185 -2.29 -14.41 -7.05
CA TRP A 185 -1.02 -14.97 -6.58
C TRP A 185 -0.42 -14.15 -5.43
N ALA A 186 -0.47 -12.82 -5.51
CA ALA A 186 -0.05 -11.95 -4.43
C ALA A 186 -0.84 -12.23 -3.13
N GLY A 187 -2.15 -12.46 -3.24
CA GLY A 187 -3.01 -12.84 -2.10
C GLY A 187 -2.60 -14.17 -1.48
N LEU A 188 -2.29 -15.19 -2.30
CA LEU A 188 -1.84 -16.51 -1.81
C LEU A 188 -0.48 -16.43 -1.11
N MET A 189 0.42 -15.58 -1.62
CA MET A 189 1.76 -15.40 -1.07
C MET A 189 1.81 -14.49 0.17
N ARG A 190 0.72 -13.81 0.54
CA ARG A 190 0.64 -12.92 1.71
C ARG A 190 1.19 -13.57 2.99
N LYS A 191 0.83 -14.84 3.24
CA LYS A 191 1.27 -15.60 4.40
C LYS A 191 2.79 -15.77 4.48
N TYR A 192 3.46 -15.81 3.33
CA TYR A 192 4.90 -16.04 3.25
C TYR A 192 5.71 -14.75 3.11
N VAL A 193 5.12 -13.71 2.51
CA VAL A 193 5.85 -12.51 2.09
C VAL A 193 5.46 -11.24 2.88
N VAL A 194 4.37 -11.29 3.65
CA VAL A 194 3.85 -10.13 4.38
C VAL A 194 3.66 -10.42 5.87
N GLU A 195 3.15 -11.60 6.23
CA GLU A 195 2.90 -11.96 7.64
C GLU A 195 4.18 -12.14 8.49
N PRO A 196 5.30 -12.69 7.98
CA PRO A 196 6.51 -12.83 8.78
C PRO A 196 7.22 -11.49 9.03
N ALA A 197 7.52 -11.17 10.29
CA ALA A 197 8.10 -9.87 10.70
C ALA A 197 9.50 -9.56 10.13
N HIS A 198 10.23 -10.58 9.67
CA HIS A 198 11.53 -10.41 9.01
C HIS A 198 11.41 -10.02 7.52
N MET A 199 10.23 -10.21 6.92
CA MET A 199 10.00 -9.89 5.51
C MET A 199 9.47 -8.46 5.41
N TRP A 200 10.24 -7.58 4.77
CA TRP A 200 9.89 -6.17 4.64
C TRP A 200 10.21 -5.65 3.23
N TRP A 201 9.57 -4.54 2.88
CA TRP A 201 9.66 -3.92 1.57
C TRP A 201 10.19 -2.50 1.70
N PRO A 202 11.51 -2.26 1.52
CA PRO A 202 12.12 -0.96 1.75
C PRO A 202 11.50 0.18 0.94
N SER A 203 11.12 -0.11 -0.31
CA SER A 203 10.47 0.86 -1.20
C SER A 203 9.09 1.31 -0.69
N THR A 204 8.41 0.47 0.09
CA THR A 204 7.12 0.79 0.71
C THR A 204 7.30 1.64 1.96
N LEU A 205 8.41 1.49 2.72
CA LEU A 205 8.65 2.30 3.93
C LEU A 205 8.72 3.80 3.63
N VAL A 206 9.26 4.18 2.48
CA VAL A 206 9.27 5.59 2.03
C VAL A 206 7.84 6.14 1.95
N GLN A 207 6.90 5.35 1.45
CA GLN A 207 5.49 5.75 1.36
C GLN A 207 4.83 5.75 2.73
N VAL A 208 5.15 4.78 3.59
CA VAL A 208 4.55 4.73 4.94
C VAL A 208 4.97 5.93 5.77
N SER A 209 6.23 6.36 5.66
CA SER A 209 6.75 7.53 6.37
C SER A 209 6.02 8.85 6.03
N LEU A 210 5.40 8.94 4.85
CA LEU A 210 4.65 10.12 4.40
C LEU A 210 3.23 10.19 4.98
N PHE A 211 2.72 9.15 5.64
CA PHE A 211 1.42 9.20 6.31
C PHE A 211 1.48 9.81 7.71
N ARG A 212 2.67 10.12 8.21
CA ARG A 212 2.90 10.78 9.49
C ARG A 212 2.65 12.28 9.40
#